data_AF-A0A4R5BIN0-F1
#
_entry.id   AF-A0A4R5BIN0-F1
#
_cell.length_a   1.000
_cell.length_b   1.000
_cell.length_c   1.000
_cell.angle_alpha   90.00
_cell.angle_beta   90.00
_cell.angle_gamma   90.00
#
_symmetry.space_group_name_H-M   'P 1'
#
loop_
_entity.id
_entity.type
_entity.pdbx_description
1 polymer ?
#
loop_
_entity_poly.entity_id
_entity_poly.type
_entity_poly.pdbx_seq_one_letter_code
_entity_poly.pdbx_strand_id
1 'polypeptide(L)'
;MAEVAARVPGATTVVAASADEMAERIRQERPDVVINTVGPFAETALPLVRACLPTSHYVDLANDVEALSALLDLGEDAAAADRTLVSGAGFGVAAAESVVVKLCEGRPPAAEVRVDMLPSLGMEDGQVGEALAATLVDGLASPGRGQGELAAARLGDHPMTPTLPDGSQVKTASLPLGELVAAHRASGAPSVFSASSEAPTSPAVRAVLPLGIAVLRIQAGRAFATRRLAQVHVKARERPREHWRPAGQTT
;
A
#
# COMPACT_ATOMS: atom_id res chain seq x y z
N MET A 1 -14.65 1.06 -14.79
CA MET A 1 -15.69 1.29 -13.76
C MET A 1 -17.10 1.35 -14.34
N ALA A 2 -17.38 2.16 -15.39
CA ALA A 2 -18.71 2.20 -16.03
C ALA A 2 -19.22 0.82 -16.50
N GLU A 3 -18.32 -0.01 -17.06
CA GLU A 3 -18.63 -1.37 -17.49
C GLU A 3 -18.94 -2.33 -16.32
N VAL A 4 -18.33 -2.11 -15.16
CA VAL A 4 -18.62 -2.90 -13.95
C VAL A 4 -19.96 -2.48 -13.35
N ALA A 5 -20.23 -1.18 -13.27
CA ALA A 5 -21.51 -0.64 -12.84
C ALA A 5 -22.68 -1.12 -13.72
N ALA A 6 -22.48 -1.18 -15.04
CA ALA A 6 -23.50 -1.68 -15.97
C ALA A 6 -23.87 -3.16 -15.77
N ARG A 7 -23.04 -3.93 -15.06
CA ARG A 7 -23.27 -5.36 -14.78
C ARG A 7 -24.00 -5.59 -13.45
N VAL A 8 -24.29 -4.54 -12.68
CA VAL A 8 -25.02 -4.62 -11.41
C VAL A 8 -26.45 -4.08 -11.61
N PRO A 9 -27.46 -4.96 -11.67
CA PRO A 9 -28.86 -4.53 -11.83
C PRO A 9 -29.27 -3.56 -10.72
N GLY A 10 -29.85 -2.42 -11.08
CA GLY A 10 -30.29 -1.40 -10.13
C GLY A 10 -29.19 -0.45 -9.63
N ALA A 11 -27.95 -0.59 -10.10
CA ALA A 11 -26.89 0.35 -9.76
C ALA A 11 -27.14 1.73 -10.39
N THR A 12 -27.02 2.78 -9.56
CA THR A 12 -27.00 4.17 -10.03
C THR A 12 -25.55 4.63 -10.11
N THR A 13 -25.16 5.20 -11.25
CA THR A 13 -23.82 5.80 -11.40
C THR A 13 -23.91 7.28 -11.11
N VAL A 14 -23.07 7.76 -10.19
CA VAL A 14 -22.89 9.18 -9.89
C VAL A 14 -21.45 9.57 -10.21
N VAL A 15 -21.28 10.73 -10.83
CA VAL A 15 -19.96 11.28 -11.13
C VAL A 15 -19.62 12.30 -10.05
N ALA A 16 -18.44 12.13 -9.44
CA ALA A 16 -17.84 13.07 -8.50
C ALA A 16 -16.41 13.37 -8.96
N ALA A 17 -16.04 14.64 -9.06
CA ALA A 17 -14.75 15.09 -9.57
C ALA A 17 -13.66 15.15 -8.48
N SER A 18 -14.03 15.03 -7.20
CA SER A 18 -13.11 15.15 -6.06
C SER A 18 -13.54 14.30 -4.86
N ALA A 19 -12.61 14.11 -3.91
CA ALA A 19 -12.90 13.45 -2.63
C ALA A 19 -13.98 14.18 -1.83
N ASP A 20 -14.01 15.51 -1.89
CA ASP A 20 -15.01 16.32 -1.20
C ASP A 20 -16.42 16.13 -1.80
N GLU A 21 -16.51 16.06 -3.13
CA GLU A 21 -17.78 15.73 -3.81
C GLU A 21 -18.24 14.32 -3.47
N MET A 22 -17.33 13.34 -3.48
CA MET A 22 -17.64 11.97 -3.04
C MET A 22 -18.15 11.94 -1.60
N ALA A 23 -17.49 12.65 -0.69
CA ALA A 23 -17.88 12.76 0.72
C ALA A 23 -19.27 13.40 0.88
N GLU A 24 -19.59 14.42 0.07
CA GLU A 24 -20.93 15.03 0.07
C GLU A 24 -22.00 14.06 -0.42
N ARG A 25 -21.71 13.28 -1.47
CA ARG A 25 -22.64 12.22 -1.91
C ARG A 25 -22.88 11.17 -0.84
N ILE A 26 -21.85 10.75 -0.11
CA ILE A 26 -22.01 9.81 1.01
C ILE A 26 -22.95 10.40 2.08
N ARG A 27 -22.79 11.67 2.45
CA ARG A 27 -23.66 12.33 3.44
C ARG A 27 -25.12 12.44 2.99
N GLN A 28 -25.34 12.64 1.69
CA GLN A 28 -26.68 12.77 1.10
C GLN A 28 -27.37 11.42 0.97
N GLU A 29 -26.69 10.42 0.41
CA GLU A 29 -27.26 9.11 0.11
C GLU A 29 -27.29 8.17 1.32
N ARG A 30 -26.37 8.37 2.28
CA ARG A 30 -26.22 7.58 3.51
C ARG A 30 -26.23 6.06 3.26
N PRO A 31 -25.29 5.55 2.42
CA PRO A 31 -25.22 4.12 2.15
C PRO A 31 -24.88 3.35 3.43
N ASP A 32 -25.27 2.09 3.54
CA ASP A 32 -24.91 1.26 4.70
C ASP A 32 -23.39 1.01 4.76
N VAL A 33 -22.75 0.87 3.60
CA VAL A 33 -21.32 0.59 3.46
C VAL A 33 -20.73 1.38 2.30
N VAL A 34 -19.57 1.99 2.53
CA VAL A 34 -18.75 2.62 1.49
C VAL A 34 -17.51 1.76 1.25
N ILE A 35 -17.30 1.35 0.00
CA ILE A 35 -16.10 0.64 -0.44
C ILE A 35 -15.25 1.62 -1.26
N ASN A 36 -14.16 2.11 -0.68
CA ASN A 36 -13.23 3.02 -1.34
C ASN A 36 -12.16 2.22 -2.11
N THR A 37 -12.24 2.26 -3.44
CA THR A 37 -11.21 1.72 -4.34
C THR A 37 -10.47 2.82 -5.09
N VAL A 38 -10.55 4.07 -4.61
CA VAL A 38 -10.02 5.26 -5.29
C VAL A 38 -8.80 5.76 -4.54
N GLY A 39 -7.61 5.51 -5.11
CA GLY A 39 -6.37 6.11 -4.64
C GLY A 39 -6.16 7.53 -5.23
N PRO A 40 -5.18 8.30 -4.72
CA PRO A 40 -4.29 7.96 -3.59
C PRO A 40 -5.02 8.01 -2.24
N PHE A 41 -4.87 6.97 -1.42
CA PHE A 41 -5.64 6.81 -0.17
C PHE A 41 -5.28 7.84 0.90
N ALA A 42 -4.04 8.36 0.90
CA ALA A 42 -3.64 9.48 1.74
C ALA A 42 -4.53 10.73 1.55
N GLU A 43 -5.11 10.92 0.35
CA GLU A 43 -5.99 12.05 0.05
C GLU A 43 -7.47 11.67 0.14
N THR A 44 -7.83 10.45 -0.24
CA THR A 44 -9.24 10.04 -0.35
C THR A 44 -9.79 9.40 0.92
N ALA A 45 -8.98 8.68 1.70
CA ALA A 45 -9.52 7.83 2.77
C ALA A 45 -10.15 8.65 3.90
N LEU A 46 -9.41 9.61 4.46
CA LEU A 46 -9.86 10.37 5.63
C LEU A 46 -11.11 11.24 5.36
N PRO A 47 -11.22 11.98 4.23
CA PRO A 47 -12.45 12.72 3.91
C PRO A 47 -13.69 11.81 3.80
N LEU A 48 -13.54 10.63 3.19
CA LEU A 48 -14.64 9.68 3.02
C LEU A 48 -15.02 9.02 4.33
N VAL A 49 -14.05 8.62 5.17
CA VAL A 49 -14.32 8.07 6.51
C VAL A 49 -15.08 9.06 7.37
N ARG A 50 -14.69 10.34 7.37
CA ARG A 50 -15.41 11.38 8.13
C ARG A 50 -16.85 11.57 7.65
N ALA A 51 -17.12 11.38 6.35
CA ALA A 51 -18.47 11.38 5.83
C ALA A 51 -19.25 10.11 6.22
N CYS A 52 -18.56 8.98 6.41
CA CYS A 52 -19.17 7.71 6.79
C CYS A 52 -19.50 7.62 8.28
N LEU A 53 -18.65 8.13 9.18
CA LEU A 53 -18.78 7.97 10.63
C LEU A 53 -20.21 8.19 11.17
N PRO A 54 -21.00 9.17 10.72
CA PRO A 54 -22.36 9.35 11.22
C PRO A 54 -23.36 8.24 10.81
N THR A 55 -23.18 7.59 9.66
CA THR A 55 -24.25 6.79 9.02
C THR A 55 -23.83 5.47 8.39
N SER A 56 -22.54 5.25 8.16
CA SER A 56 -22.06 4.25 7.19
C SER A 56 -20.83 3.52 7.71
N HIS A 57 -20.72 2.24 7.37
CA HIS A 57 -19.47 1.49 7.50
C HIS A 57 -18.52 1.83 6.34
N TYR A 58 -17.24 1.57 6.53
CA TYR A 58 -16.20 1.91 5.55
C TYR A 58 -15.23 0.77 5.34
N VAL A 59 -14.86 0.52 4.08
CA VAL A 59 -13.80 -0.41 3.68
C VAL A 59 -12.92 0.24 2.62
N ASP A 60 -11.60 0.12 2.71
CA ASP A 60 -10.68 0.52 1.64
C ASP A 60 -9.61 -0.53 1.30
N LEU A 61 -8.79 -0.21 0.29
CA LEU A 61 -7.65 -1.00 -0.15
C LEU A 61 -6.31 -0.27 0.10
N ALA A 62 -6.25 0.61 1.11
CA ALA A 62 -5.07 1.41 1.40
C ALA A 62 -3.86 0.52 1.71
N ASN A 63 -2.70 0.89 1.17
CA ASN A 63 -1.44 0.20 1.44
C ASN A 63 -0.31 1.18 1.82
N ASP A 64 -0.63 2.45 2.03
CA ASP A 64 0.33 3.41 2.57
C ASP A 64 0.19 3.48 4.09
N VAL A 65 1.34 3.58 4.76
CA VAL A 65 1.42 3.61 6.22
C VAL A 65 0.63 4.77 6.81
N GLU A 66 0.61 5.92 6.12
CA GLU A 66 -0.03 7.15 6.61
C GLU A 66 -1.56 7.03 6.64
N ALA A 67 -2.19 6.65 5.52
CA ALA A 67 -3.64 6.44 5.43
C ALA A 67 -4.10 5.32 6.37
N LEU A 68 -3.38 4.19 6.38
CA LEU A 68 -3.72 3.07 7.24
C LEU A 68 -3.65 3.46 8.73
N SER A 69 -2.59 4.17 9.15
CA SER A 69 -2.44 4.64 10.53
C SER A 69 -3.52 5.67 10.88
N ALA A 70 -3.78 6.64 10.01
CA ALA A 70 -4.80 7.67 10.23
C ALA A 70 -6.20 7.07 10.42
N LEU A 71 -6.53 5.98 9.73
CA LEU A 71 -7.81 5.29 9.91
C LEU A 71 -7.86 4.48 11.21
N LEU A 72 -6.75 3.82 11.56
CA LEU A 72 -6.66 3.06 12.81
C LEU A 72 -6.75 3.97 14.05
N ASP A 73 -6.27 5.21 13.96
CA ASP A 73 -6.38 6.21 15.02
C ASP A 73 -7.83 6.66 15.29
N LEU A 74 -8.75 6.43 14.34
CA LEU A 74 -10.19 6.73 14.48
C LEU A 74 -10.99 5.59 15.14
N GLY A 75 -10.31 4.58 15.71
CA GLY A 75 -10.98 3.41 16.28
C GLY A 75 -11.99 3.75 17.39
N GLU A 76 -11.65 4.70 18.27
CA GLU A 76 -12.57 5.14 19.34
C GLU A 76 -13.76 5.92 18.78
N ASP A 77 -13.54 6.81 17.82
CA ASP A 77 -14.60 7.56 17.14
C ASP A 77 -15.57 6.62 16.40
N ALA A 78 -15.04 5.61 15.73
CA ALA A 78 -15.82 4.59 15.03
C ALA A 78 -16.66 3.75 16.00
N ALA A 79 -16.08 3.32 17.12
CA ALA A 79 -16.78 2.59 18.17
C ALA A 79 -17.89 3.44 18.81
N ALA A 80 -17.63 4.72 19.09
CA ALA A 80 -18.62 5.65 19.65
C ALA A 80 -19.80 5.89 18.69
N ALA A 81 -19.55 5.82 17.38
CA ALA A 81 -20.57 5.97 16.35
C ALA A 81 -21.26 4.66 15.95
N ASP A 82 -20.92 3.53 16.58
CA ASP A 82 -21.37 2.19 16.19
C ASP A 82 -21.12 1.89 14.69
N ARG A 83 -19.91 2.21 14.22
CA ARG A 83 -19.45 1.97 12.86
C ARG A 83 -18.19 1.12 12.83
N THR A 84 -18.14 0.22 11.84
CA THR A 84 -16.93 -0.51 11.47
C THR A 84 -16.18 0.23 10.38
N LEU A 85 -14.88 0.46 10.60
CA LEU A 85 -13.94 0.92 9.59
C LEU A 85 -12.92 -0.20 9.34
N VAL A 86 -12.72 -0.59 8.09
CA VAL A 86 -11.72 -1.56 7.67
C VAL A 86 -10.81 -0.88 6.67
N SER A 87 -9.52 -0.79 6.99
CA SER A 87 -8.51 -0.27 6.06
C SER A 87 -7.56 -1.37 5.64
N GLY A 88 -7.04 -1.29 4.42
CA GLY A 88 -6.12 -2.29 3.88
C GLY A 88 -6.76 -3.65 3.62
N ALA A 89 -8.02 -3.69 3.17
CA ALA A 89 -8.70 -4.94 2.79
C ALA A 89 -8.16 -5.57 1.48
N GLY A 90 -7.08 -5.02 0.92
CA GLY A 90 -6.37 -5.58 -0.22
C GLY A 90 -5.45 -6.75 0.17
N PHE A 91 -4.93 -7.46 -0.84
CA PHE A 91 -4.06 -8.62 -0.61
C PHE A 91 -2.83 -8.29 0.24
N GLY A 92 -2.13 -7.19 -0.03
CA GLY A 92 -0.88 -6.84 0.67
C GLY A 92 -1.04 -6.83 2.19
N VAL A 93 -1.85 -5.91 2.70
CA VAL A 93 -2.09 -5.72 4.14
C VAL A 93 -2.85 -6.90 4.75
N ALA A 94 -4.03 -7.25 4.24
CA ALA A 94 -4.89 -8.26 4.86
C ALA A 94 -4.28 -9.67 4.85
N ALA A 95 -3.58 -10.07 3.76
CA ALA A 95 -2.93 -11.37 3.72
C ALA A 95 -1.70 -11.41 4.63
N ALA A 96 -0.90 -10.33 4.67
CA ALA A 96 0.23 -10.23 5.59
C ALA A 96 -0.23 -10.32 7.05
N GLU A 97 -1.27 -9.58 7.43
CA GLU A 97 -1.86 -9.63 8.76
C GLU A 97 -2.30 -11.06 9.12
N SER A 98 -3.08 -11.70 8.25
CA SER A 98 -3.60 -13.05 8.47
C SER A 98 -2.48 -14.08 8.71
N VAL A 99 -1.40 -14.00 7.94
CA VAL A 99 -0.23 -14.89 8.11
C VAL A 99 0.48 -14.61 9.43
N VAL A 100 0.70 -13.34 9.78
CA VAL A 100 1.38 -12.96 11.03
C VAL A 100 0.56 -13.39 12.24
N VAL A 101 -0.75 -13.12 12.27
CA VAL A 101 -1.66 -13.61 13.32
C VAL A 101 -1.52 -15.11 13.47
N LYS A 102 -1.61 -15.85 12.35
CA LYS A 102 -1.53 -17.32 12.39
C LYS A 102 -0.19 -17.84 12.90
N LEU A 103 0.92 -17.18 12.57
CA LEU A 103 2.25 -17.55 13.04
C LEU A 103 2.46 -17.23 14.52
N CYS A 104 1.81 -16.18 15.04
CA CYS A 104 1.89 -15.76 16.44
C CYS A 104 0.93 -16.54 17.37
N GLU A 105 -0.13 -17.14 16.84
CA GLU A 105 -1.11 -17.92 17.62
C GLU A 105 -0.44 -18.97 18.53
N GLY A 106 -0.68 -18.84 19.85
CA GLY A 106 -0.19 -19.79 20.86
C GLY A 106 1.33 -19.74 21.11
N ARG A 107 2.03 -18.70 20.62
CA ARG A 107 3.47 -18.52 20.80
C ARG A 107 3.80 -17.31 21.69
N PRO A 108 4.97 -17.28 22.33
CA PRO A 108 5.49 -16.06 22.93
C PRO A 108 5.59 -14.93 21.90
N PRO A 109 5.55 -13.65 22.32
CA PRO A 109 5.75 -12.52 21.42
C PRO A 109 7.01 -12.68 20.58
N ALA A 110 6.90 -12.43 19.28
CA ALA A 110 8.05 -12.49 18.38
C ALA A 110 9.03 -11.36 18.74
N ALA A 111 10.33 -11.66 18.76
CA ALA A 111 11.35 -10.62 18.93
C ALA A 111 11.46 -9.73 17.68
N GLU A 112 11.26 -10.32 16.51
CA GLU A 112 11.32 -9.64 15.22
C GLU A 112 10.31 -10.24 14.25
N VAL A 113 9.66 -9.40 13.44
CA VAL A 113 8.80 -9.81 12.32
C VAL A 113 9.24 -9.08 11.06
N ARG A 114 9.34 -9.83 9.96
CA ARG A 114 9.60 -9.25 8.63
C ARG A 114 8.60 -9.79 7.62
N VAL A 115 8.02 -8.87 6.84
CA VAL A 115 7.12 -9.18 5.73
C VAL A 115 7.76 -8.70 4.43
N ASP A 116 8.05 -9.63 3.51
CA ASP A 116 8.59 -9.33 2.19
C ASP A 116 7.49 -9.47 1.12
N MET A 117 7.06 -8.33 0.53
CA MET A 117 6.19 -8.31 -0.63
C MET A 117 6.99 -8.61 -1.90
N LEU A 118 6.66 -9.72 -2.54
CA LEU A 118 7.34 -10.21 -3.74
C LEU A 118 6.40 -10.21 -4.96
N PRO A 119 6.02 -9.03 -5.48
CA PRO A 119 5.09 -8.97 -6.60
C PRO A 119 5.70 -9.62 -7.85
N SER A 120 4.86 -10.34 -8.61
CA SER A 120 5.24 -10.89 -9.92
C SER A 120 4.67 -10.00 -11.01
N LEU A 121 5.40 -8.93 -11.29
CA LEU A 121 4.99 -7.92 -12.26
C LEU A 121 5.57 -8.26 -13.64
N GLY A 122 4.71 -8.21 -14.64
CA GLY A 122 5.11 -8.13 -16.03
C GLY A 122 5.08 -6.66 -16.43
N MET A 123 5.95 -6.28 -17.33
CA MET A 123 5.98 -4.94 -17.89
C MET A 123 5.76 -5.01 -19.39
N GLU A 124 4.87 -4.17 -19.90
CA GLU A 124 4.71 -3.98 -21.33
C GLU A 124 5.78 -3.01 -21.83
N ASP A 125 6.15 -3.15 -23.10
CA ASP A 125 7.10 -2.22 -23.73
C ASP A 125 6.44 -0.84 -23.85
N GLY A 126 7.07 0.19 -23.29
CA GLY A 126 6.45 1.50 -23.30
C GLY A 126 7.17 2.55 -22.46
N GLN A 127 6.72 3.79 -22.61
CA GLN A 127 7.06 4.85 -21.66
C GLN A 127 6.24 4.68 -20.39
N VAL A 128 6.85 4.95 -19.23
CA VAL A 128 6.18 4.92 -17.92
C VAL A 128 4.89 5.76 -17.94
N GLY A 129 4.86 6.84 -18.73
CA GLY A 129 3.73 7.76 -18.79
C GLY A 129 3.72 8.72 -17.60
N GLU A 130 3.16 9.92 -17.80
CA GLU A 130 3.28 11.01 -16.84
C GLU A 130 2.53 10.73 -15.53
N ALA A 131 1.36 10.08 -15.59
CA ALA A 131 0.55 9.76 -14.41
C ALA A 131 1.22 8.70 -13.50
N LEU A 132 1.77 7.63 -14.07
CA LEU A 132 2.51 6.62 -13.32
C LEU A 132 3.82 7.21 -12.78
N ALA A 133 4.51 8.04 -13.57
CA ALA A 133 5.73 8.72 -13.12
C ALA A 133 5.46 9.65 -11.93
N ALA A 134 4.37 10.43 -11.97
CA ALA A 134 3.96 11.29 -10.86
C ALA A 134 3.68 10.46 -9.60
N THR A 135 2.91 9.38 -9.74
CA THR A 135 2.57 8.47 -8.64
C THR A 135 3.84 7.87 -7.98
N LEU A 136 4.79 7.40 -8.79
CA LEU A 136 6.04 6.83 -8.29
C LEU A 136 6.90 7.88 -7.57
N VAL A 137 7.00 9.09 -8.14
CA VAL A 137 7.77 10.18 -7.54
C VAL A 137 7.13 10.69 -6.25
N ASP A 138 5.81 10.83 -6.19
CA ASP A 138 5.10 11.26 -4.99
C ASP A 138 5.22 10.23 -3.87
N GLY A 139 5.11 8.93 -4.18
CA GLY A 139 5.34 7.85 -3.22
C GLY A 139 6.77 7.86 -2.63
N LEU A 140 7.77 8.22 -3.44
CA LEU A 140 9.16 8.37 -2.98
C LEU A 140 9.42 9.66 -2.20
N ALA A 141 8.68 10.75 -2.49
CA ALA A 141 8.85 12.04 -1.83
C ALA A 141 8.29 12.05 -0.40
N SER A 142 7.25 11.23 -0.17
CA SER A 142 6.60 11.03 1.12
C SER A 142 6.59 9.54 1.50
N PRO A 143 7.77 8.90 1.66
CA PRO A 143 7.81 7.49 2.02
C PRO A 143 7.27 7.37 3.45
N GLY A 144 6.11 6.70 3.59
CA GLY A 144 5.33 6.48 4.81
C GLY A 144 5.79 7.29 6.02
N ARG A 145 5.16 8.44 6.28
CA ARG A 145 5.33 9.17 7.55
C ARG A 145 4.64 8.37 8.68
N GLY A 146 5.23 7.25 9.08
CA GLY A 146 4.82 6.56 10.31
C GLY A 146 5.11 7.45 11.53
N GLN A 147 4.20 7.45 12.50
CA GLN A 147 4.46 8.01 13.83
C GLN A 147 5.12 6.92 14.71
N GLY A 148 6.09 7.28 15.56
CA GLY A 148 6.69 6.38 16.56
C GLY A 148 7.77 5.42 16.06
N GLU A 149 7.98 4.29 16.75
CA GLU A 149 9.01 3.27 16.46
C GLU A 149 8.86 2.62 15.07
N LEU A 150 7.66 2.69 14.47
CA LEU A 150 7.38 2.29 13.09
C LEU A 150 8.15 3.13 12.04
N ALA A 151 8.71 4.29 12.44
CA ALA A 151 9.48 5.19 11.58
C ALA A 151 10.94 4.75 11.32
N ALA A 152 11.38 3.61 11.89
CA ALA A 152 12.79 3.21 11.81
C ALA A 152 13.22 2.66 10.43
N ALA A 153 12.28 2.16 9.60
CA ALA A 153 12.62 1.55 8.32
C ALA A 153 12.76 2.60 7.21
N ARG A 154 13.99 3.06 6.97
CA ARG A 154 14.30 3.91 5.80
C ARG A 154 14.09 3.12 4.52
N LEU A 155 13.60 3.78 3.46
CA LEU A 155 13.50 3.17 2.14
C LEU A 155 14.85 2.56 1.72
N GLY A 156 14.82 1.30 1.29
CA GLY A 156 15.98 0.52 0.88
C GLY A 156 16.83 0.00 2.03
N ASP A 157 16.46 0.17 3.30
CA ASP A 157 17.25 -0.37 4.41
C ASP A 157 17.11 -1.88 4.59
N HIS A 158 17.94 -2.52 5.43
CA HIS A 158 17.87 -3.96 5.73
C HIS A 158 17.72 -4.86 4.48
N PRO A 159 18.67 -4.76 3.51
CA PRO A 159 18.60 -5.59 2.32
C PRO A 159 18.80 -7.07 2.69
N MET A 160 17.97 -7.92 2.09
CA MET A 160 18.02 -9.37 2.27
C MET A 160 17.98 -10.05 0.90
N THR A 161 18.42 -11.32 0.85
CA THR A 161 18.23 -12.18 -0.31
C THR A 161 17.54 -13.46 0.13
N PRO A 162 16.21 -13.45 0.36
CA PRO A 162 15.46 -14.65 0.67
C PRO A 162 15.56 -15.70 -0.45
N THR A 163 15.67 -16.97 -0.04
CA THR A 163 15.49 -18.13 -0.91
C THR A 163 14.02 -18.52 -0.90
N LEU A 164 13.45 -18.68 -2.08
CA LEU A 164 12.04 -18.93 -2.28
C LEU A 164 11.72 -20.43 -2.35
N PRO A 165 10.44 -20.84 -2.24
CA PRO A 165 10.04 -22.25 -2.32
C PRO A 165 10.50 -23.01 -3.57
N ASP A 166 10.74 -22.30 -4.68
CA ASP A 166 11.25 -22.86 -5.94
C ASP A 166 12.79 -22.92 -6.01
N GLY A 167 13.48 -22.55 -4.92
CA GLY A 167 14.94 -22.47 -4.84
C GLY A 167 15.54 -21.20 -5.45
N SER A 168 14.74 -20.34 -6.10
CA SER A 168 15.23 -19.07 -6.64
C SER A 168 15.50 -18.07 -5.51
N GLN A 169 16.40 -17.13 -5.77
CA GLN A 169 16.73 -16.06 -4.83
C GLN A 169 16.21 -14.73 -5.35
N VAL A 170 15.65 -13.91 -4.46
CA VAL A 170 15.18 -12.56 -4.78
C VAL A 170 15.77 -11.58 -3.79
N LYS A 171 16.23 -10.42 -4.26
CA LYS A 171 16.70 -9.35 -3.38
C LYS A 171 15.54 -8.50 -2.94
N THR A 172 15.47 -8.21 -1.66
CA THR A 172 14.47 -7.32 -1.08
C THR A 172 15.14 -6.28 -0.19
N ALA A 173 14.50 -5.14 0.00
CA ALA A 173 14.90 -4.16 0.99
C ALA A 173 13.66 -3.45 1.54
N SER A 174 13.84 -2.70 2.63
CA SER A 174 12.75 -2.05 3.34
C SER A 174 11.98 -1.09 2.45
N LEU A 175 10.65 -1.14 2.51
CA LEU A 175 9.75 -0.27 1.78
C LEU A 175 8.55 0.01 2.70
N PRO A 176 8.32 1.27 3.13
CA PRO A 176 7.32 1.59 4.15
C PRO A 176 5.89 1.49 3.58
N LEU A 177 5.37 0.27 3.57
CA LEU A 177 4.03 -0.11 3.15
C LEU A 177 3.15 -0.49 4.34
N GLY A 178 1.83 -0.60 4.11
CA GLY A 178 0.82 -0.92 5.11
C GLY A 178 1.02 -2.26 5.81
N GLU A 179 1.73 -3.21 5.19
CA GLU A 179 2.12 -4.47 5.84
C GLU A 179 2.93 -4.25 7.12
N LEU A 180 3.67 -3.14 7.21
CA LEU A 180 4.40 -2.77 8.42
C LEU A 180 3.44 -2.59 9.61
N VAL A 181 2.37 -1.83 9.39
CA VAL A 181 1.38 -1.49 10.42
C VAL A 181 0.60 -2.74 10.81
N ALA A 182 0.16 -3.52 9.82
CA ALA A 182 -0.53 -4.78 10.05
C ALA A 182 0.34 -5.78 10.84
N ALA A 183 1.58 -6.01 10.40
CA ALA A 183 2.49 -6.94 11.07
C ALA A 183 2.82 -6.49 12.50
N HIS A 184 2.98 -5.19 12.74
CA HIS A 184 3.23 -4.68 14.08
C HIS A 184 2.04 -4.86 15.01
N ARG A 185 0.82 -4.53 14.56
CA ARG A 185 -0.39 -4.72 15.37
C ARG A 185 -0.69 -6.20 15.63
N ALA A 186 -0.49 -7.06 14.63
CA ALA A 186 -0.76 -8.49 14.73
C ALA A 186 0.24 -9.23 15.64
N SER A 187 1.51 -8.83 15.64
CA SER A 187 2.57 -9.54 16.37
C SER A 187 2.91 -8.96 17.74
N GLY A 188 2.73 -7.65 17.94
CA GLY A 188 3.26 -6.93 19.10
C GLY A 188 4.79 -6.95 19.20
N ALA A 189 5.49 -7.33 18.12
CA ALA A 189 6.95 -7.43 18.12
C ALA A 189 7.60 -6.04 18.21
N PRO A 190 8.71 -5.91 18.97
CA PRO A 190 9.42 -4.64 19.10
C PRO A 190 10.19 -4.26 17.83
N SER A 191 10.44 -5.21 16.93
CA SER A 191 11.13 -4.97 15.66
C SER A 191 10.31 -5.54 14.52
N VAL A 192 9.83 -4.66 13.64
CA VAL A 192 8.98 -5.05 12.51
C VAL A 192 9.47 -4.37 11.25
N PHE A 193 9.58 -5.15 10.17
CA PHE A 193 10.06 -4.69 8.88
C PHE A 193 9.06 -5.05 7.78
N SER A 194 8.75 -4.09 6.92
CA SER A 194 8.13 -4.34 5.63
C SER A 194 9.17 -4.12 4.53
N ALA A 195 9.21 -5.04 3.58
CA ALA A 195 10.19 -5.03 2.51
C ALA A 195 9.56 -5.43 1.18
N SER A 196 10.23 -5.09 0.09
CA SER A 196 9.79 -5.48 -1.25
C SER A 196 10.96 -5.79 -2.18
N SER A 197 10.71 -6.63 -3.18
CA SER A 197 11.63 -6.81 -4.32
C SER A 197 11.77 -5.56 -5.20
N GLU A 198 10.80 -4.66 -5.12
CA GLU A 198 10.79 -3.40 -5.87
C GLU A 198 11.56 -2.28 -5.16
N ALA A 199 12.00 -2.53 -3.92
CA ALA A 199 12.79 -1.57 -3.16
C ALA A 199 14.22 -1.45 -3.73
N PRO A 200 14.85 -0.27 -3.63
CA PRO A 200 16.22 -0.10 -4.10
C PRO A 200 17.21 -0.93 -3.26
N THR A 201 17.74 -1.98 -3.87
CA THR A 201 18.69 -2.92 -3.23
C THR A 201 20.17 -2.64 -3.58
N SER A 202 20.42 -1.85 -4.64
CA SER A 202 21.78 -1.50 -5.07
C SER A 202 22.48 -0.60 -4.04
N PRO A 203 23.70 -0.94 -3.56
CA PRO A 203 24.43 -0.13 -2.58
C PRO A 203 24.63 1.33 -3.04
N ALA A 204 24.97 1.54 -4.32
CA ALA A 204 25.17 2.87 -4.86
C ALA A 204 23.88 3.70 -4.86
N VAL A 205 22.75 3.09 -5.25
CA VAL A 205 21.43 3.75 -5.23
C VAL A 205 21.02 4.10 -3.81
N ARG A 206 21.16 3.16 -2.87
CA ARG A 206 20.84 3.35 -1.45
C ARG A 206 21.65 4.47 -0.81
N ALA A 207 22.93 4.62 -1.18
CA ALA A 207 23.80 5.66 -0.63
C ALA A 207 23.34 7.08 -1.01
N VAL A 208 22.82 7.27 -2.22
CA VAL A 208 22.37 8.58 -2.71
C VAL A 208 20.88 8.84 -2.44
N LEU A 209 20.13 7.80 -2.09
CA LEU A 209 18.67 7.84 -1.95
C LEU A 209 18.17 8.90 -0.94
N PRO A 210 18.76 9.08 0.26
CA PRO A 210 18.28 10.11 1.20
C PRO A 210 18.37 11.53 0.64
N LEU A 211 19.43 11.82 -0.14
CA LEU A 211 19.60 13.10 -0.83
C LEU A 211 18.58 13.26 -1.95
N GLY A 212 18.35 12.18 -2.72
CA GLY A 212 17.31 12.15 -3.74
C GLY A 212 15.93 12.47 -3.16
N ILE A 213 15.52 11.77 -2.08
CA ILE A 213 14.26 12.01 -1.37
C ILE A 213 14.16 13.46 -0.88
N ALA A 214 15.25 14.02 -0.31
CA ALA A 214 15.27 15.42 0.12
C ALA A 214 15.02 16.40 -1.03
N VAL A 215 15.56 16.13 -2.22
CA VAL A 215 15.30 16.94 -3.43
C VAL A 215 13.84 16.81 -3.89
N LEU A 216 13.25 15.62 -3.80
CA LEU A 216 11.83 15.39 -4.19
C LEU A 216 10.82 16.09 -3.27
N ARG A 217 11.24 16.55 -2.09
CA ARG A 217 10.42 17.41 -1.22
C ARG A 217 10.26 18.84 -1.78
N ILE A 218 11.14 19.25 -2.69
CA ILE A 218 11.07 20.55 -3.37
C ILE A 218 10.22 20.41 -4.62
N GLN A 219 9.19 21.25 -4.79
CA GLN A 219 8.26 21.19 -5.93
C GLN A 219 8.97 21.19 -7.30
N ALA A 220 10.01 22.01 -7.47
CA ALA A 220 10.81 22.03 -8.68
C ALA A 220 11.59 20.72 -8.91
N GLY A 221 12.17 20.16 -7.84
CA GLY A 221 12.89 18.88 -7.87
C GLY A 221 11.96 17.72 -8.22
N ARG A 222 10.75 17.72 -7.63
CA ARG A 222 9.69 16.77 -7.90
C ARG A 222 9.23 16.84 -9.36
N ALA A 223 8.86 18.02 -9.86
CA ALA A 223 8.42 18.21 -11.23
C ALA A 223 9.49 17.80 -12.25
N PHE A 224 10.77 18.11 -11.96
CA PHE A 224 11.89 17.65 -12.79
C PHE A 224 12.01 16.13 -12.79
N ALA A 225 11.95 15.47 -11.63
CA ALA A 225 12.02 14.03 -11.52
C ALA A 225 10.86 13.33 -12.24
N THR A 226 9.62 13.82 -12.08
CA THR A 226 8.44 13.30 -12.78
C THR A 226 8.62 13.36 -14.30
N ARG A 227 9.07 14.51 -14.83
CA ARG A 227 9.33 14.65 -16.28
C ARG A 227 10.43 13.71 -16.76
N ARG A 228 11.50 13.53 -15.99
CA ARG A 228 12.59 12.61 -16.33
C ARG A 228 12.14 11.16 -16.31
N LEU A 229 11.36 10.76 -15.30
CA LEU A 229 10.85 9.40 -15.19
C LEU A 229 9.83 9.09 -16.29
N ALA A 230 8.99 10.06 -16.67
CA ALA A 230 8.04 9.91 -17.78
C ALA A 230 8.73 9.67 -19.14
N GLN A 231 9.99 10.09 -19.29
CA GLN A 231 10.81 9.85 -20.49
C GLN A 231 11.53 8.50 -20.47
N VAL A 232 11.51 7.77 -19.34
CA VAL A 232 12.14 6.45 -19.25
C VAL A 232 11.30 5.47 -20.05
N HIS A 233 11.96 4.84 -21.03
CA HIS A 233 11.40 3.74 -21.77
C HIS A 233 11.76 2.44 -21.05
N VAL A 234 10.75 1.68 -20.65
CA VAL A 234 10.96 0.40 -20.00
C VAL A 234 10.72 -0.71 -21.00
N LYS A 235 11.70 -1.62 -21.06
CA LYS A 235 11.62 -2.79 -21.92
C LYS A 235 10.58 -3.76 -21.38
N ALA A 236 9.86 -4.40 -22.29
CA ALA A 236 8.99 -5.50 -21.92
C ALA A 236 9.73 -6.54 -21.07
N ARG A 237 9.08 -6.98 -20.00
CA ARG A 237 9.55 -8.04 -19.12
C ARG A 237 8.37 -8.94 -18.81
N GLU A 238 8.50 -10.23 -19.12
CA GLU A 238 7.49 -11.20 -18.71
C GLU A 238 7.42 -11.31 -17.18
N ARG A 239 6.23 -11.65 -16.68
CA ARG A 239 6.05 -11.94 -15.27
C ARG A 239 7.05 -13.03 -14.88
N PRO A 240 7.90 -12.82 -13.86
CA PRO A 240 8.86 -13.83 -13.48
C PRO A 240 8.19 -15.13 -13.01
N ARG A 241 6.92 -15.07 -12.58
CA ARG A 241 6.11 -16.19 -12.07
C ARG A 241 4.61 -15.99 -12.37
N GLU A 242 3.88 -17.03 -12.75
CA GLU A 242 2.40 -16.99 -12.84
C GLU A 242 1.72 -17.21 -11.48
N HIS A 243 2.14 -18.23 -10.72
CA HIS A 243 1.66 -18.55 -9.37
C HIS A 243 2.70 -19.44 -8.66
N TRP A 244 2.68 -19.47 -7.32
CA TRP A 244 3.48 -20.41 -6.54
C TRP A 244 2.85 -21.80 -6.58
N ARG A 245 3.59 -22.81 -7.06
CA ARG A 245 3.25 -24.23 -6.83
C ARG A 245 4.27 -24.87 -5.92
N PRO A 246 3.86 -25.65 -4.92
CA PRO A 246 4.76 -26.59 -4.28
C PRO A 246 5.34 -27.53 -5.34
N ALA A 247 6.64 -27.83 -5.27
CA ALA A 247 7.24 -28.85 -6.11
C ALA A 247 6.51 -30.20 -5.89
N GLY A 248 5.99 -30.82 -6.96
CA GLY A 248 5.46 -32.19 -6.91
C GLY A 248 3.96 -32.41 -7.18
N GLN A 249 3.18 -31.40 -7.60
CA GLN A 249 1.80 -31.63 -8.06
C GLN A 249 1.64 -31.34 -9.56
N THR A 250 1.53 -32.41 -10.37
CA THR A 250 1.02 -32.38 -11.75
C THR A 250 -0.50 -32.46 -11.75
N THR A 251 -1.14 -31.76 -12.70
CA THR A 251 -2.59 -31.73 -12.97
C THR A 251 -3.21 -33.11 -13.16
#